data_AF-A0A0W0GJG5-F1
#
_entry.id   AF-A0A0W0GJG5-F1
#
_cell.length_a   1.000
_cell.length_b   1.000
_cell.length_c   1.000
_cell.angle_alpha   90.00
_cell.angle_beta   90.00
_cell.angle_gamma   90.00
#
_symmetry.space_group_name_H-M   'P 1'
#
loop_
_entity.id
_entity.type
_entity.pdbx_description
1 polymer ?
#
loop_
_entity_poly.entity_id
_entity_poly.type
_entity_poly.pdbx_seq_one_letter_code
_entity_poly.pdbx_strand_id
1 'polypeptide(L)'
;MGIDLVVIGPEGPLAAGLADEFQSRLIPVFGPSRAAAQLESSKTFARSLMEKYAIPCARGKSFTNFLEARAYLKAQSAPLVVKADGLAAGKGVSVCTTLAEAESTLQKMMEQKVFGAAGNRVIIEEYLIGQEMSYLAFTDGKTIVPMPPACDYKRVYEGNTGPNTGGMGAYSPPPFFDNRMGARLDATVMQPIVRALAEEGIRYRGVIYAGLMLTDDGPKVLEFNARFGDPETQVILPQLKTDLVDIMLAVIEDSLDKIIVEWEKRACVTVVMASGGYPEEYKKGLPISGLDALDAGVTVFHAGTLAADEKTITSGGRVLSVTACGDDFAQARDLVYDNISRISFEGAHFRHDIALFGE
;
A
#
# COMPACT_ATOMS: atom_id res chain seq x y z
N MET A 1 -15.23 -30.70 -1.34
CA MET A 1 -13.92 -30.12 -0.99
C MET A 1 -14.17 -28.99 -0.02
N GLY A 2 -13.59 -29.04 1.18
CA GLY A 2 -13.62 -27.94 2.14
C GLY A 2 -12.47 -26.98 1.84
N ILE A 3 -12.65 -25.69 2.10
CA ILE A 3 -11.58 -24.69 2.06
C ILE A 3 -11.04 -24.56 3.48
N ASP A 4 -9.75 -24.84 3.67
CA ASP A 4 -9.12 -24.84 5.01
C ASP A 4 -8.62 -23.45 5.44
N LEU A 5 -8.31 -22.57 4.48
CA LEU A 5 -7.86 -21.21 4.73
C LEU A 5 -8.28 -20.29 3.59
N VAL A 6 -8.88 -19.15 3.94
CA VAL A 6 -9.14 -18.04 3.02
C VAL A 6 -8.16 -16.91 3.32
N VAL A 7 -7.53 -16.36 2.29
CA VAL A 7 -6.64 -15.18 2.41
C VAL A 7 -7.22 -14.06 1.55
N ILE A 8 -7.61 -12.94 2.18
CA ILE A 8 -8.20 -11.81 1.46
C ILE A 8 -7.09 -10.82 1.11
N GLY A 9 -6.80 -10.70 -0.19
CA GLY A 9 -5.80 -9.76 -0.71
C GLY A 9 -6.29 -8.30 -0.78
N PRO A 10 -7.35 -8.00 -1.55
CA PRO A 10 -7.79 -6.62 -1.76
C PRO A 10 -8.66 -6.07 -0.63
N GLU A 11 -8.67 -4.74 -0.51
CA GLU A 11 -9.37 -3.98 0.51
C GLU A 11 -10.89 -3.95 0.34
N GLY A 12 -11.37 -4.01 -0.91
CA GLY A 12 -12.82 -3.96 -1.22
C GLY A 12 -13.64 -5.04 -0.51
N PRO A 13 -13.26 -6.33 -0.63
CA PRO A 13 -13.93 -7.41 0.11
C PRO A 13 -13.82 -7.29 1.64
N LEU A 14 -12.72 -6.75 2.18
CA LEU A 14 -12.57 -6.50 3.62
C LEU A 14 -13.58 -5.44 4.08
N ALA A 15 -13.66 -4.32 3.37
CA ALA A 15 -14.62 -3.25 3.66
C ALA A 15 -16.09 -3.70 3.50
N ALA A 16 -16.35 -4.69 2.63
CA ALA A 16 -17.66 -5.30 2.48
C ALA A 16 -18.02 -6.32 3.58
N GLY A 17 -17.06 -6.73 4.42
CA GLY A 17 -17.26 -7.70 5.50
C GLY A 17 -17.16 -9.16 5.08
N LEU A 18 -16.41 -9.46 4.02
CA LEU A 18 -16.19 -10.84 3.58
C LEU A 18 -15.52 -11.70 4.67
N ALA A 19 -14.60 -11.10 5.45
CA ALA A 19 -13.97 -11.78 6.57
C ALA A 19 -15.00 -12.18 7.66
N ASP A 20 -15.94 -11.29 7.98
CA ASP A 20 -17.00 -11.57 8.96
C ASP A 20 -17.89 -12.73 8.48
N GLU A 21 -18.20 -12.78 7.18
CA GLU A 21 -19.01 -13.84 6.58
C GLU A 21 -18.32 -15.21 6.71
N PHE A 22 -17.02 -15.32 6.39
CA PHE A 22 -16.28 -16.56 6.57
C PHE A 22 -16.17 -16.97 8.05
N GLN A 23 -15.92 -16.02 8.95
CA GLN A 23 -15.88 -16.28 10.39
C GLN A 23 -17.21 -16.82 10.92
N SER A 24 -18.34 -16.25 10.48
CA SER A 24 -19.68 -16.71 10.87
C SER A 24 -19.98 -18.16 10.46
N ARG A 25 -19.26 -18.66 9.44
CA ARG A 25 -19.35 -20.02 8.90
C ARG A 25 -18.26 -20.95 9.43
N LEU A 26 -17.44 -20.47 10.38
CA LEU A 26 -16.31 -21.21 10.96
C LEU A 26 -15.26 -21.61 9.92
N ILE A 27 -15.11 -20.82 8.85
CA ILE A 27 -14.06 -21.00 7.84
C ILE A 27 -12.89 -20.09 8.24
N PRO A 28 -11.66 -20.63 8.45
CA PRO A 28 -10.49 -19.83 8.77
C PRO A 28 -10.23 -18.77 7.69
N VAL A 29 -10.08 -17.52 8.12
CA VAL A 29 -9.88 -16.38 7.20
C VAL A 29 -8.82 -15.44 7.74
N PHE A 30 -7.81 -15.19 6.92
CA PHE A 30 -6.78 -14.20 7.15
C PHE A 30 -7.18 -12.88 6.48
N GLY A 31 -7.52 -11.90 7.33
CA GLY A 31 -7.95 -10.56 6.93
C GLY A 31 -8.81 -9.92 8.03
N PRO A 32 -8.77 -8.59 8.18
CA PRO A 32 -9.52 -7.91 9.24
C PRO A 32 -11.03 -7.99 9.02
N SER A 33 -11.79 -7.93 10.11
CA SER A 33 -13.25 -7.74 10.08
C SER A 33 -13.61 -6.42 9.39
N ARG A 34 -14.87 -6.25 8.98
CA ARG A 34 -15.35 -4.96 8.44
C ARG A 34 -15.11 -3.79 9.40
N ALA A 35 -15.25 -4.04 10.71
CA ALA A 35 -15.02 -3.03 11.73
C ALA A 35 -13.53 -2.62 11.77
N ALA A 36 -12.61 -3.57 11.72
CA ALA A 36 -11.17 -3.30 11.68
C ALA A 36 -10.72 -2.69 10.34
N ALA A 37 -11.33 -3.10 9.22
CA ALA A 37 -11.08 -2.55 7.89
C ALA A 37 -11.50 -1.09 7.72
N GLN A 38 -12.22 -0.50 8.70
CA GLN A 38 -12.44 0.96 8.75
C GLN A 38 -11.14 1.75 8.82
N LEU A 39 -10.06 1.13 9.30
CA LEU A 39 -8.73 1.73 9.34
C LEU A 39 -8.22 2.16 7.95
N GLU A 40 -8.59 1.43 6.88
CA GLU A 40 -8.31 1.85 5.48
C GLU A 40 -9.55 2.49 4.84
N SER A 41 -10.73 1.92 5.04
CA SER A 41 -11.94 2.31 4.31
C SER A 41 -12.58 3.63 4.78
N SER A 42 -12.17 4.17 5.93
CA SER A 42 -12.52 5.52 6.37
C SER A 42 -11.29 6.24 6.95
N LYS A 43 -10.72 7.16 6.17
CA LYS A 43 -9.58 7.97 6.61
C LYS A 43 -9.90 8.84 7.83
N THR A 44 -11.17 9.19 8.02
CA THR A 44 -11.67 9.95 9.17
C THR A 44 -11.68 9.08 10.41
N PHE A 45 -12.09 7.81 10.29
CA PHE A 45 -11.96 6.85 11.40
C PHE A 45 -10.49 6.71 11.81
N ALA A 46 -9.60 6.42 10.84
CA ALA A 46 -8.16 6.31 11.10
C ALA A 46 -7.58 7.58 11.75
N ARG A 47 -7.90 8.75 11.21
CA ARG A 47 -7.48 10.06 11.77
C ARG A 47 -7.99 10.27 13.19
N SER A 48 -9.27 10.03 13.43
CA SER A 48 -9.89 10.23 14.75
C SER A 48 -9.24 9.31 15.79
N LEU A 49 -8.91 8.08 15.38
CA LEU A 49 -8.20 7.12 16.22
C LEU A 49 -6.77 7.59 16.50
N MET A 50 -6.04 8.03 15.48
CA MET A 50 -4.68 8.56 15.66
C MET A 50 -4.66 9.79 16.58
N GLU A 51 -5.59 10.72 16.41
CA GLU A 51 -5.72 11.91 17.26
C GLU A 51 -6.08 11.54 18.71
N LYS A 52 -7.06 10.66 18.92
CA LYS A 52 -7.52 10.23 20.27
C LYS A 52 -6.40 9.53 21.04
N TYR A 53 -5.59 8.73 20.37
CA TYR A 53 -4.55 7.90 20.98
C TYR A 53 -3.13 8.47 20.79
N ALA A 54 -3.01 9.73 20.37
CA ALA A 54 -1.75 10.46 20.19
C ALA A 54 -0.72 9.73 19.29
N ILE A 55 -1.21 9.06 18.24
CA ILE A 55 -0.38 8.42 17.22
C ILE A 55 0.12 9.51 16.25
N PRO A 56 1.43 9.63 15.99
CA PRO A 56 1.96 10.69 15.14
C PRO A 56 1.39 10.62 13.71
N CYS A 57 0.68 11.66 13.29
CA CYS A 57 0.13 11.79 11.94
C CYS A 57 0.16 13.26 11.48
N ALA A 58 -0.19 13.52 10.22
CA ALA A 58 -0.37 14.88 9.74
C ALA A 58 -1.47 15.62 10.54
N ARG A 59 -1.25 16.87 10.92
CA ARG A 59 -2.31 17.74 11.46
C ARG A 59 -3.36 18.00 10.39
N GLY A 60 -4.61 18.12 10.79
CA GLY A 60 -5.71 18.31 9.85
C GLY A 60 -7.07 18.18 10.51
N LYS A 61 -8.12 18.21 9.69
CA LYS A 61 -9.51 18.09 10.16
C LYS A 61 -10.40 17.48 9.07
N SER A 62 -11.41 16.73 9.50
CA SER A 62 -12.44 16.18 8.62
C SER A 62 -13.69 17.06 8.56
N PHE A 63 -14.36 17.09 7.41
CA PHE A 63 -15.54 17.92 7.15
C PHE A 63 -16.59 17.15 6.34
N THR A 64 -17.86 17.31 6.72
CA THR A 64 -19.03 16.87 5.95
C THR A 64 -19.79 18.03 5.30
N ASN A 65 -19.49 19.27 5.71
CA ASN A 65 -20.07 20.48 5.15
C ASN A 65 -19.04 21.25 4.31
N PHE A 66 -19.39 21.54 3.05
CA PHE A 66 -18.50 22.24 2.12
C PHE A 66 -18.12 23.66 2.59
N LEU A 67 -19.07 24.42 3.15
CA LEU A 67 -18.81 25.80 3.59
C LEU A 67 -17.84 25.83 4.78
N GLU A 68 -17.97 24.89 5.71
CA GLU A 68 -17.03 24.73 6.83
C GLU A 68 -15.64 24.31 6.36
N ALA A 69 -15.57 23.33 5.46
CA ALA A 69 -14.31 22.87 4.87
C ALA A 69 -13.60 24.03 4.15
N ARG A 70 -14.33 24.81 3.35
CA ARG A 70 -13.82 25.98 2.63
C ARG A 70 -13.36 27.07 3.59
N ALA A 71 -14.08 27.32 4.68
CA ALA A 71 -13.67 28.28 5.70
C ALA A 71 -12.36 27.86 6.38
N TYR A 72 -12.23 26.58 6.73
CA TYR A 72 -10.99 26.03 7.28
C TYR A 72 -9.83 26.14 6.29
N LEU A 73 -10.07 25.78 5.02
CA LEU A 73 -9.09 25.85 3.93
C LEU A 73 -8.53 27.27 3.75
N LYS A 74 -9.38 28.30 3.81
CA LYS A 74 -8.98 29.71 3.71
C LYS A 74 -8.09 30.19 4.87
N ALA A 75 -8.11 29.49 6.00
CA ALA A 75 -7.25 29.78 7.14
C ALA A 75 -5.92 29.00 7.12
N GLN A 76 -5.70 28.12 6.14
CA GLN A 76 -4.46 27.34 5.99
C GLN A 76 -3.45 28.02 5.07
N SER A 77 -2.23 27.51 5.06
CA SER A 77 -1.19 27.84 4.08
C SER A 77 -0.93 26.64 3.17
N ALA A 78 -0.64 26.90 1.89
CA ALA A 78 -0.22 25.87 0.95
C ALA A 78 1.33 25.67 1.01
N PRO A 79 1.87 24.49 0.67
CA PRO A 79 1.14 23.30 0.22
C PRO A 79 0.34 22.61 1.33
N LEU A 80 -0.78 21.98 0.95
CA LEU A 80 -1.63 21.18 1.83
C LEU A 80 -2.21 19.98 1.09
N VAL A 81 -2.81 19.04 1.81
CA VAL A 81 -3.39 17.82 1.23
C VAL A 81 -4.91 17.81 1.43
N VAL A 82 -5.66 17.53 0.36
CA VAL A 82 -7.10 17.28 0.41
C VAL A 82 -7.36 15.82 0.08
N LYS A 83 -8.05 15.10 0.97
CA LYS A 83 -8.35 13.67 0.84
C LYS A 83 -9.85 13.40 0.90
N ALA A 84 -10.34 12.50 0.06
CA ALA A 84 -11.66 11.89 0.21
C ALA A 84 -11.62 10.77 1.27
N ASP A 85 -12.67 10.65 2.08
CA ASP A 85 -12.71 9.74 3.23
C ASP A 85 -12.68 8.26 2.82
N GLY A 86 -13.50 7.89 1.83
CA GLY A 86 -13.72 6.50 1.44
C GLY A 86 -12.64 5.89 0.54
N LEU A 87 -12.89 4.64 0.14
CA LEU A 87 -12.09 3.92 -0.85
C LEU A 87 -12.25 4.60 -2.23
N ALA A 88 -11.18 5.25 -2.69
CA ALA A 88 -11.12 5.97 -3.95
C ALA A 88 -10.03 5.42 -4.89
N ALA A 89 -9.66 4.14 -4.73
CA ALA A 89 -8.63 3.44 -5.51
C ALA A 89 -7.32 4.24 -5.66
N GLY A 90 -6.85 4.85 -4.57
CA GLY A 90 -5.65 5.70 -4.55
C GLY A 90 -5.76 7.07 -5.24
N LYS A 91 -6.88 7.37 -5.92
CA LYS A 91 -7.09 8.64 -6.65
C LYS A 91 -7.70 9.76 -5.80
N GLY A 92 -8.20 9.43 -4.61
CA GLY A 92 -8.88 10.36 -3.72
C GLY A 92 -7.97 11.25 -2.88
N VAL A 93 -6.68 11.36 -3.19
CA VAL A 93 -5.70 12.18 -2.46
C VAL A 93 -5.09 13.19 -3.42
N SER A 94 -5.08 14.47 -3.05
CA SER A 94 -4.52 15.55 -3.85
C SER A 94 -3.61 16.42 -3.00
N VAL A 95 -2.35 16.53 -3.41
CA VAL A 95 -1.40 17.50 -2.86
C VAL A 95 -1.59 18.80 -3.62
N CYS A 96 -2.08 19.83 -2.95
CA CYS A 96 -2.38 21.12 -3.54
C CYS A 96 -1.29 22.12 -3.18
N THR A 97 -0.61 22.63 -4.20
CA THR A 97 0.50 23.58 -4.08
C THR A 97 0.03 25.03 -3.87
N THR A 98 -1.24 25.30 -4.17
CA THR A 98 -1.88 26.60 -3.96
C THR A 98 -3.25 26.44 -3.30
N LEU A 99 -3.72 27.48 -2.60
CA LEU A 99 -5.07 27.49 -2.02
C LEU A 99 -6.17 27.43 -3.10
N ALA A 100 -5.93 27.99 -4.28
CA ALA A 100 -6.86 27.94 -5.40
C ALA A 100 -7.02 26.50 -5.93
N GLU A 101 -5.92 25.76 -6.05
CA GLU A 101 -5.93 24.34 -6.40
C GLU A 101 -6.67 23.51 -5.34
N ALA A 102 -6.45 23.81 -4.06
CA ALA A 102 -7.12 23.15 -2.95
C ALA A 102 -8.63 23.42 -2.94
N GLU A 103 -9.07 24.66 -3.19
CA GLU A 103 -10.49 25.01 -3.30
C GLU A 103 -11.16 24.32 -4.51
N SER A 104 -10.49 24.28 -5.66
CA SER A 104 -10.98 23.54 -6.83
C SER A 104 -11.12 22.05 -6.55
N THR A 105 -10.14 21.46 -5.86
CA THR A 105 -10.17 20.04 -5.47
C THR A 105 -11.32 19.76 -4.50
N LEU A 106 -11.47 20.60 -3.48
CA LEU A 106 -12.57 20.51 -2.51
C LEU A 106 -13.93 20.55 -3.20
N GLN A 107 -14.11 21.46 -4.17
CA GLN A 107 -15.34 21.58 -4.94
C GLN A 107 -15.62 20.33 -5.77
N LYS A 108 -14.61 19.79 -6.48
CA LYS A 108 -14.74 18.55 -7.25
C LYS A 108 -15.15 17.37 -6.36
N MET A 109 -14.55 17.26 -5.18
CA MET A 109 -14.84 16.17 -4.24
C MET A 109 -16.23 16.26 -3.62
N MET A 110 -16.62 17.43 -3.09
CA MET A 110 -17.85 17.56 -2.28
C MET A 110 -19.09 17.98 -3.08
N GLU A 111 -18.95 18.89 -4.05
CA GLU A 111 -20.09 19.39 -4.83
C GLU A 111 -20.32 18.55 -6.09
N GLN A 112 -19.25 18.29 -6.85
CA GLN A 112 -19.32 17.53 -8.11
C GLN A 112 -19.30 16.02 -7.90
N LYS A 113 -18.97 15.56 -6.68
CA LYS A 113 -18.97 14.16 -6.26
C LYS A 113 -18.20 13.23 -7.22
N VAL A 114 -17.02 13.66 -7.68
CA VAL A 114 -16.20 12.87 -8.62
C VAL A 114 -15.78 11.49 -8.07
N PHE A 115 -15.85 11.31 -6.75
CA PHE A 115 -15.61 10.02 -6.06
C PHE A 115 -16.88 9.41 -5.44
N GLY A 116 -18.06 9.83 -5.89
CA GLY A 116 -19.35 9.34 -5.37
C GLY A 116 -19.49 9.56 -3.86
N ALA A 117 -19.89 8.51 -3.14
CA ALA A 117 -20.11 8.57 -1.69
C ALA A 117 -18.83 8.86 -0.88
N ALA A 118 -17.64 8.52 -1.41
CA ALA A 118 -16.36 8.78 -0.74
C ALA A 118 -16.07 10.29 -0.60
N GLY A 119 -16.67 11.14 -1.45
CA GLY A 119 -16.55 12.59 -1.41
C GLY A 119 -17.52 13.30 -0.45
N ASN A 120 -18.46 12.58 0.18
CA ASN A 120 -19.39 13.17 1.15
C ASN A 120 -18.68 13.67 2.42
N ARG A 121 -17.47 13.18 2.66
CA ARG A 121 -16.60 13.63 3.74
C ARG A 121 -15.18 13.80 3.18
N VAL A 122 -14.56 14.89 3.56
CA VAL A 122 -13.20 15.24 3.13
C VAL A 122 -12.33 15.51 4.34
N ILE A 123 -11.03 15.35 4.16
CA ILE A 123 -10.01 15.63 5.14
C ILE A 123 -9.05 16.64 4.53
N ILE A 124 -8.75 17.70 5.27
CA ILE A 124 -7.76 18.70 4.89
C ILE A 124 -6.61 18.58 5.89
N GLU A 125 -5.41 18.31 5.38
CA GLU A 125 -4.22 18.01 6.18
C GLU A 125 -3.05 18.91 5.80
N GLU A 126 -2.13 19.12 6.74
CA GLU A 126 -0.84 19.73 6.45
C GLU A 126 -0.06 18.87 5.45
N TYR A 127 0.74 19.52 4.62
CA TYR A 127 1.69 18.83 3.77
C TYR A 127 2.92 18.44 4.59
N LEU A 128 3.25 17.15 4.59
CA LEU A 128 4.46 16.64 5.22
C LEU A 128 5.59 16.52 4.20
N ILE A 129 6.79 16.89 4.62
CA ILE A 129 8.02 16.78 3.83
C ILE A 129 8.91 15.74 4.49
N GLY A 130 9.43 14.83 3.69
CA GLY A 130 10.27 13.75 4.18
C GLY A 130 10.41 12.63 3.16
N GLN A 131 10.91 11.50 3.63
CA GLN A 131 11.02 10.28 2.84
C GLN A 131 9.83 9.36 3.09
N GLU A 132 9.12 8.94 2.03
CA GLU A 132 8.02 7.97 2.16
C GLU A 132 8.56 6.56 2.40
N MET A 133 7.88 5.81 3.27
CA MET A 133 8.19 4.42 3.57
C MET A 133 6.91 3.65 3.95
N SER A 134 6.84 2.40 3.53
CA SER A 134 5.79 1.45 3.87
C SER A 134 6.28 0.53 4.99
N TYR A 135 5.57 0.51 6.12
CA TYR A 135 5.90 -0.35 7.26
C TYR A 135 4.71 -1.27 7.58
N LEU A 136 4.91 -2.57 7.40
CA LEU A 136 3.88 -3.58 7.51
C LEU A 136 4.17 -4.51 8.69
N ALA A 137 3.11 -5.06 9.28
CA ALA A 137 3.23 -6.09 10.30
C ALA A 137 2.10 -7.10 10.23
N PHE A 138 2.40 -8.35 10.59
CA PHE A 138 1.39 -9.32 10.97
C PHE A 138 0.88 -8.99 12.37
N THR A 139 -0.43 -9.08 12.58
CA THR A 139 -1.00 -8.94 13.93
C THR A 139 -2.24 -9.80 14.12
N ASP A 140 -2.37 -10.37 15.31
CA ASP A 140 -3.57 -11.07 15.81
C ASP A 140 -4.44 -10.15 16.70
N GLY A 141 -4.12 -8.85 16.72
CA GLY A 141 -4.80 -7.83 17.51
C GLY A 141 -4.23 -7.65 18.91
N LYS A 142 -3.16 -8.37 19.25
CA LYS A 142 -2.41 -8.24 20.51
C LYS A 142 -0.92 -8.20 20.25
N THR A 143 -0.44 -9.15 19.47
CA THR A 143 0.95 -9.31 19.06
C THR A 143 1.15 -8.61 17.72
N ILE A 144 2.32 -7.99 17.54
CA ILE A 144 2.73 -7.39 16.29
C ILE A 144 4.06 -8.00 15.92
N VAL A 145 4.16 -8.51 14.70
CA VAL A 145 5.40 -9.02 14.12
C VAL A 145 5.71 -8.20 12.86
N PRO A 146 6.62 -7.23 12.96
CA PRO A 146 6.99 -6.37 11.85
C PRO A 146 7.62 -7.15 10.68
N MET A 147 7.39 -6.65 9.47
CA MET A 147 8.04 -7.09 8.24
C MET A 147 9.21 -6.14 7.91
N PRO A 148 10.18 -6.56 7.07
CA PRO A 148 11.11 -5.63 6.44
C PRO A 148 10.33 -4.47 5.78
N PRO A 149 10.71 -3.20 6.01
CA PRO A 149 10.05 -2.08 5.36
C PRO A 149 10.27 -2.11 3.86
N ALA A 150 9.41 -1.43 3.13
CA ALA A 150 9.56 -1.21 1.71
C ALA A 150 9.41 0.28 1.38
N CYS A 151 9.91 0.67 0.22
CA CYS A 151 9.60 1.96 -0.40
C CYS A 151 9.02 1.69 -1.78
N ASP A 152 7.95 2.39 -2.12
CA ASP A 152 7.27 2.28 -3.40
C ASP A 152 7.53 3.52 -4.28
N TYR A 153 7.30 3.35 -5.57
CA TYR A 153 7.43 4.40 -6.57
C TYR A 153 6.07 4.71 -7.19
N LYS A 154 5.31 5.63 -6.57
CA LYS A 154 3.93 5.95 -7.00
C LYS A 154 3.84 6.65 -8.35
N ARG A 155 4.84 7.44 -8.72
CA ARG A 155 4.79 8.27 -9.94
C ARG A 155 5.07 7.45 -11.19
N VAL A 156 4.28 7.69 -12.25
CA VAL A 156 4.33 6.90 -13.49
C VAL A 156 5.66 7.02 -14.25
N TYR A 157 6.30 8.19 -14.19
CA TYR A 157 7.54 8.47 -14.91
C TYR A 157 8.73 8.61 -13.95
N GLU A 158 9.92 8.50 -14.52
CA GLU A 158 11.20 8.65 -13.84
C GLU A 158 11.35 10.04 -13.20
N GLY A 159 12.22 10.13 -12.19
CA GLY A 159 12.42 11.37 -11.44
C GLY A 159 11.19 11.79 -10.63
N ASN A 160 10.30 10.85 -10.32
CA ASN A 160 9.05 11.07 -9.60
C ASN A 160 8.13 12.11 -10.27
N THR A 161 8.00 12.02 -11.60
CA THR A 161 7.16 12.92 -12.41
C THR A 161 5.89 12.24 -12.94
N GLY A 162 4.94 13.04 -13.42
CA GLY A 162 3.65 12.56 -13.94
C GLY A 162 2.62 12.23 -12.85
N PRO A 163 1.46 11.68 -13.22
CA PRO A 163 0.39 11.33 -12.27
C PRO A 163 0.82 10.25 -11.27
N ASN A 164 0.13 10.22 -10.11
CA ASN A 164 0.23 9.11 -9.16
C ASN A 164 -0.45 7.87 -9.74
N THR A 165 0.10 6.71 -9.42
CA THR A 165 -0.36 5.39 -9.82
C THR A 165 -0.59 4.52 -8.57
N GLY A 166 -0.94 3.25 -8.77
CA GLY A 166 -0.91 2.26 -7.67
C GLY A 166 0.50 1.84 -7.25
N GLY A 167 1.55 2.30 -7.96
CA GLY A 167 2.95 1.91 -7.75
C GLY A 167 3.56 1.32 -9.02
N MET A 168 4.67 1.90 -9.48
CA MET A 168 5.45 1.47 -10.65
C MET A 168 6.64 0.56 -10.29
N GLY A 169 6.85 0.31 -9.00
CA GLY A 169 7.92 -0.52 -8.49
C GLY A 169 8.07 -0.32 -6.99
N ALA A 170 8.84 -1.20 -6.36
CA ALA A 170 9.18 -1.12 -4.95
C ALA A 170 10.54 -1.77 -4.70
N TYR A 171 11.09 -1.51 -3.51
CA TYR A 171 12.29 -2.18 -3.03
C TYR A 171 12.25 -2.37 -1.51
N SER A 172 12.99 -3.35 -1.03
CA SER A 172 13.10 -3.68 0.39
C SER A 172 14.41 -4.41 0.69
N PRO A 173 15.03 -4.19 1.87
CA PRO A 173 14.73 -3.15 2.86
C PRO A 173 15.44 -1.82 2.54
N PRO A 174 14.86 -0.64 2.82
CA PRO A 174 15.52 0.63 2.55
C PRO A 174 16.86 0.81 3.29
N PRO A 175 17.94 1.28 2.62
CA PRO A 175 19.27 1.43 3.24
C PRO A 175 19.33 2.35 4.47
N PHE A 176 18.42 3.32 4.55
CA PHE A 176 18.33 4.28 5.65
C PHE A 176 17.58 3.73 6.87
N PHE A 177 16.95 2.56 6.76
CA PHE A 177 16.20 1.96 7.85
C PHE A 177 17.11 1.13 8.77
N ASP A 178 17.03 1.39 10.07
CA ASP A 178 17.77 0.67 11.09
C ASP A 178 16.86 0.15 12.22
N ASN A 179 17.43 -0.67 13.09
CA ASN A 179 16.70 -1.26 14.22
C ASN A 179 16.15 -0.19 15.20
N ARG A 180 16.78 0.98 15.28
CA ARG A 180 16.31 2.07 16.15
C ARG A 180 15.05 2.70 15.58
N MET A 181 15.00 2.89 14.26
CA MET A 181 13.82 3.35 13.55
C MET A 181 12.69 2.34 13.66
N GLY A 182 12.95 1.05 13.48
CA GLY A 182 11.97 -0.02 13.68
C GLY A 182 11.38 0.00 15.10
N ALA A 183 12.23 0.00 16.12
CA ALA A 183 11.77 0.07 17.52
C ALA A 183 10.94 1.34 17.82
N ARG A 184 11.31 2.48 17.22
CA ARG A 184 10.54 3.72 17.32
C ARG A 184 9.16 3.57 16.69
N LEU A 185 9.07 3.05 15.46
CA LEU A 185 7.80 2.84 14.75
C LEU A 185 6.89 1.86 15.48
N ASP A 186 7.45 0.77 16.01
CA ASP A 186 6.67 -0.18 16.80
C ASP A 186 6.09 0.49 18.03
N ALA A 187 6.88 1.27 18.76
CA ALA A 187 6.46 1.94 19.99
C ALA A 187 5.51 3.12 19.77
N THR A 188 5.64 3.87 18.68
CA THR A 188 4.88 5.11 18.45
C THR A 188 3.74 4.97 17.45
N VAL A 189 3.75 3.93 16.60
CA VAL A 189 2.73 3.74 15.55
C VAL A 189 2.07 2.38 15.69
N MET A 190 2.81 1.29 15.54
CA MET A 190 2.20 -0.04 15.35
C MET A 190 1.53 -0.56 16.64
N GLN A 191 2.24 -0.55 17.77
CA GLN A 191 1.67 -0.98 19.05
C GLN A 191 0.51 -0.05 19.48
N PRO A 192 0.65 1.29 19.41
CA PRO A 192 -0.45 2.19 19.70
C PRO A 192 -1.70 1.97 18.85
N ILE A 193 -1.59 1.75 17.53
CA ILE A 193 -2.78 1.58 16.68
C ILE A 193 -3.52 0.27 16.98
N VAL A 194 -2.80 -0.83 17.22
CA VAL A 194 -3.42 -2.11 17.58
C VAL A 194 -4.10 -2.03 18.94
N ARG A 195 -3.47 -1.36 19.92
CA ARG A 195 -4.08 -1.11 21.24
C ARG A 195 -5.30 -0.20 21.14
N ALA A 196 -5.21 0.88 20.36
CA ALA A 196 -6.32 1.81 20.14
C ALA A 196 -7.55 1.10 19.58
N LEU A 197 -7.36 0.25 18.57
CA LEU A 197 -8.45 -0.57 18.03
C LEU A 197 -9.04 -1.50 19.09
N ALA A 198 -8.20 -2.19 19.87
CA ALA A 198 -8.67 -3.06 20.95
C ALA A 198 -9.47 -2.30 22.02
N GLU A 199 -9.06 -1.06 22.37
CA GLU A 199 -9.77 -0.18 23.30
C GLU A 199 -11.12 0.31 22.75
N GLU A 200 -11.26 0.46 21.42
CA GLU A 200 -12.55 0.66 20.75
C GLU A 200 -13.38 -0.63 20.61
N GLY A 201 -12.93 -1.76 21.17
CA GLY A 201 -13.60 -3.06 21.04
C GLY A 201 -13.46 -3.69 19.66
N ILE A 202 -12.52 -3.23 18.84
CA ILE A 202 -12.28 -3.68 17.48
C ILE A 202 -10.99 -4.49 17.46
N ARG A 203 -11.10 -5.81 17.29
CA ARG A 203 -9.92 -6.65 17.13
C ARG A 203 -9.46 -6.67 15.68
N TYR A 204 -8.18 -6.34 15.45
CA TYR A 204 -7.56 -6.42 14.14
C TYR A 204 -6.88 -7.78 13.96
N ARG A 205 -7.09 -8.48 12.84
CA ARG A 205 -6.36 -9.70 12.48
C ARG A 205 -5.91 -9.63 11.02
N GLY A 206 -4.64 -9.88 10.74
CA GLY A 206 -4.11 -9.90 9.38
C GLY A 206 -2.86 -9.05 9.24
N VAL A 207 -2.74 -8.37 8.10
CA VAL A 207 -1.66 -7.40 7.84
C VAL A 207 -2.15 -6.01 8.14
N ILE A 208 -1.45 -5.30 9.02
CA ILE A 208 -1.62 -3.86 9.19
C ILE A 208 -0.46 -3.15 8.48
N TYR A 209 -0.81 -2.22 7.59
CA TYR A 209 0.14 -1.45 6.80
C TYR A 209 0.06 0.00 7.26
N ALA A 210 1.19 0.60 7.60
CA ALA A 210 1.33 2.04 7.81
C ALA A 210 2.12 2.67 6.65
N GLY A 211 1.49 3.60 5.94
CA GLY A 211 2.18 4.50 5.02
C GLY A 211 2.74 5.66 5.82
N LEU A 212 4.05 5.86 5.78
CA LEU A 212 4.77 6.79 6.65
C LEU A 212 5.47 7.87 5.84
N MET A 213 5.56 9.05 6.43
CA MET A 213 6.51 10.09 6.05
C MET A 213 7.56 10.21 7.15
N LEU A 214 8.83 9.99 6.81
CA LEU A 214 9.96 10.22 7.69
C LEU A 214 10.36 11.70 7.62
N THR A 215 9.84 12.49 8.56
CA THR A 215 10.09 13.93 8.65
C THR A 215 11.25 14.23 9.61
N ASP A 216 11.72 15.47 9.65
CA ASP A 216 12.73 15.92 10.62
C ASP A 216 12.25 15.79 12.09
N ASP A 217 10.94 15.87 12.32
CA ASP A 217 10.33 15.62 13.65
C ASP A 217 10.22 14.10 13.97
N GLY A 218 10.49 13.24 12.99
CA GLY A 218 10.32 11.80 13.02
C GLY A 218 9.20 11.26 12.14
N PRO A 219 8.89 9.96 12.27
CA PRO A 219 7.90 9.30 11.44
C PRO A 219 6.48 9.78 11.78
N LYS A 220 5.72 10.14 10.74
CA LYS A 220 4.30 10.49 10.83
C LYS A 220 3.51 9.62 9.87
N VAL A 221 2.38 9.10 10.33
CA VAL A 221 1.47 8.30 9.51
C VAL A 221 0.76 9.19 8.49
N LEU A 222 0.83 8.78 7.21
CA LEU A 222 0.09 9.36 6.10
C LEU A 222 -1.28 8.69 5.95
N GLU A 223 -1.30 7.37 6.07
CA GLU A 223 -2.49 6.52 5.97
C GLU A 223 -2.20 5.12 6.51
N PHE A 224 -3.27 4.37 6.75
CA PHE A 224 -3.19 2.93 7.00
C PHE A 224 -3.87 2.17 5.86
N ASN A 225 -3.31 1.01 5.51
CA ASN A 225 -3.98 0.02 4.68
C ASN A 225 -4.25 -1.24 5.51
N ALA A 226 -5.34 -1.93 5.19
CA ALA A 226 -5.89 -3.02 5.98
C ALA A 226 -5.44 -4.41 5.47
N ARG A 227 -4.42 -4.42 4.61
CA ARG A 227 -3.98 -5.58 3.83
C ARG A 227 -2.54 -5.38 3.35
N PHE A 228 -2.02 -6.38 2.65
CA PHE A 228 -0.75 -6.32 1.93
C PHE A 228 -0.70 -5.18 0.89
N GLY A 229 0.46 -4.54 0.74
CA GLY A 229 0.71 -3.53 -0.29
C GLY A 229 0.88 -4.15 -1.68
N ASP A 230 0.74 -3.35 -2.72
CA ASP A 230 1.04 -3.75 -4.09
C ASP A 230 1.63 -2.54 -4.84
N PRO A 231 2.95 -2.51 -5.13
CA PRO A 231 3.81 -3.70 -5.29
C PRO A 231 4.73 -4.07 -4.11
N GLU A 232 4.50 -3.58 -2.89
CA GLU A 232 5.40 -3.83 -1.75
C GLU A 232 5.50 -5.31 -1.38
N THR A 233 4.39 -6.05 -1.47
CA THR A 233 4.36 -7.48 -1.15
C THR A 233 5.30 -8.29 -2.01
N GLN A 234 5.46 -7.89 -3.28
CA GLN A 234 6.34 -8.54 -4.25
C GLN A 234 7.81 -8.36 -3.89
N VAL A 235 8.19 -7.43 -3.02
CA VAL A 235 9.57 -7.32 -2.51
C VAL A 235 9.73 -7.79 -1.07
N ILE A 236 8.66 -7.78 -0.27
CA ILE A 236 8.69 -8.24 1.13
C ILE A 236 8.64 -9.76 1.22
N LEU A 237 7.65 -10.41 0.62
CA LEU A 237 7.44 -11.85 0.80
C LEU A 237 8.56 -12.73 0.25
N PRO A 238 9.29 -12.38 -0.83
CA PRO A 238 10.47 -13.14 -1.25
C PRO A 238 11.58 -13.18 -0.20
N GLN A 239 11.58 -12.28 0.79
CA GLN A 239 12.53 -12.31 1.91
C GLN A 239 12.04 -13.21 3.05
N LEU A 240 10.82 -13.74 3.02
CA LEU A 240 10.26 -14.50 4.14
C LEU A 240 10.82 -15.94 4.15
N LYS A 241 11.42 -16.36 5.29
CA LYS A 241 11.86 -17.75 5.49
C LYS A 241 10.78 -18.64 6.09
N THR A 242 10.07 -18.10 7.07
CA THR A 242 9.00 -18.82 7.77
C THR A 242 7.83 -19.07 6.82
N ASP A 243 7.21 -20.25 6.88
CA ASP A 243 6.04 -20.54 6.02
C ASP A 243 4.94 -19.49 6.27
N LEU A 244 4.49 -18.84 5.20
CA LEU A 244 3.46 -17.82 5.26
C LEU A 244 2.13 -18.38 5.81
N VAL A 245 1.80 -19.64 5.50
CA VAL A 245 0.59 -20.30 5.98
C VAL A 245 0.64 -20.46 7.49
N ASP A 246 1.78 -20.86 8.06
CA ASP A 246 1.95 -21.00 9.52
C ASP A 246 1.72 -19.65 10.23
N ILE A 247 2.21 -18.56 9.65
CA ILE A 247 2.00 -17.21 10.19
C ILE A 247 0.51 -16.82 10.13
N MET A 248 -0.14 -17.07 8.99
CA MET A 248 -1.55 -16.74 8.79
C MET A 248 -2.45 -17.52 9.77
N LEU A 249 -2.16 -18.81 9.97
CA LEU A 249 -2.86 -19.63 10.95
C LEU A 249 -2.61 -19.13 12.38
N ALA A 250 -1.37 -18.80 12.73
CA ALA A 250 -1.05 -18.25 14.05
C ALA A 250 -1.79 -16.91 14.32
N VAL A 251 -1.98 -16.08 13.30
CA VAL A 251 -2.80 -14.86 13.39
C VAL A 251 -4.28 -15.17 13.63
N ILE A 252 -4.82 -16.17 12.95
CA ILE A 252 -6.24 -16.56 13.08
C ILE A 252 -6.51 -17.19 14.45
N GLU A 253 -5.56 -17.96 14.96
CA GLU A 253 -5.63 -18.71 16.21
C GLU A 253 -5.21 -17.91 17.46
N ASP A 254 -4.86 -16.64 17.30
CA ASP A 254 -4.37 -15.78 18.38
C ASP A 254 -3.12 -16.34 19.08
N SER A 255 -2.22 -16.92 18.29
CA SER A 255 -0.99 -17.59 18.74
C SER A 255 0.26 -17.02 18.07
N LEU A 256 0.17 -15.80 17.51
CA LEU A 256 1.30 -15.14 16.83
C LEU A 256 2.50 -14.93 17.77
N ASP A 257 2.27 -14.80 19.08
CA ASP A 257 3.31 -14.72 20.11
C ASP A 257 4.12 -16.02 20.30
N LYS A 258 3.65 -17.13 19.74
CA LYS A 258 4.25 -18.46 19.90
C LYS A 258 5.11 -18.89 18.73
N ILE A 259 5.15 -18.10 17.65
CA ILE A 259 5.97 -18.40 16.48
C ILE A 259 7.08 -17.36 16.31
N ILE A 260 8.20 -17.79 15.72
CA ILE A 260 9.29 -16.91 15.32
C ILE A 260 9.20 -16.71 13.82
N VAL A 261 9.03 -15.46 13.39
CA VAL A 261 9.02 -15.09 11.97
C VAL A 261 10.43 -14.65 11.58
N GLU A 262 11.03 -15.41 10.68
CA GLU A 262 12.39 -15.19 10.19
C GLU A 262 12.38 -14.66 8.76
N TRP A 263 13.31 -13.73 8.50
CA TRP A 263 13.50 -13.10 7.20
C TRP A 263 14.94 -13.31 6.71
N GLU A 264 15.11 -13.44 5.41
CA GLU A 264 16.39 -13.40 4.72
C GLU A 264 16.93 -11.96 4.69
N LYS A 265 18.25 -11.82 4.83
CA LYS A 265 18.93 -10.53 4.63
C LYS A 265 19.33 -10.42 3.18
N ARG A 266 18.41 -9.91 2.35
CA ARG A 266 18.63 -9.69 0.91
C ARG A 266 17.99 -8.38 0.50
N ALA A 267 18.53 -7.76 -0.54
CA ALA A 267 17.88 -6.67 -1.22
C ALA A 267 16.95 -7.23 -2.30
N CYS A 268 15.68 -6.84 -2.30
CA CYS A 268 14.72 -7.22 -3.32
C CYS A 268 14.18 -5.98 -4.03
N VAL A 269 14.05 -6.07 -5.35
CA VAL A 269 13.57 -5.01 -6.23
C VAL A 269 12.48 -5.58 -7.12
N THR A 270 11.39 -4.83 -7.27
CA THR A 270 10.33 -5.15 -8.23
C THR A 270 10.06 -3.96 -9.13
N VAL A 271 9.98 -4.21 -10.44
CA VAL A 271 9.63 -3.21 -11.45
C VAL A 271 8.32 -3.61 -12.10
N VAL A 272 7.36 -2.68 -12.10
CA VAL A 272 6.05 -2.90 -12.71
C VAL A 272 6.10 -2.53 -14.19
N MET A 273 5.71 -3.49 -15.04
CA MET A 273 5.38 -3.24 -16.44
C MET A 273 3.91 -2.87 -16.57
N ALA A 274 3.63 -1.70 -17.11
CA ALA A 274 2.29 -1.16 -17.30
C ALA A 274 1.89 -1.09 -18.79
N SER A 275 0.58 -1.12 -19.04
CA SER A 275 -0.02 -0.89 -20.34
C SER A 275 0.18 0.56 -20.79
N GLY A 276 0.44 0.78 -22.08
CA GLY A 276 0.59 2.12 -22.65
C GLY A 276 -0.65 2.99 -22.40
N GLY A 277 -0.44 4.16 -21.78
CA GLY A 277 -1.48 5.10 -21.37
C GLY A 277 -1.88 5.04 -19.90
N TYR A 278 -1.48 4.00 -19.15
CA TYR A 278 -1.64 3.96 -17.69
C TYR A 278 -0.98 5.18 -17.02
N PRO A 279 -1.59 5.85 -16.02
CA PRO A 279 -2.80 5.48 -15.27
C PRO A 279 -4.15 5.93 -15.86
N GLU A 280 -4.15 6.50 -17.06
CA GLU A 280 -5.34 6.97 -17.77
C GLU A 280 -5.95 5.83 -18.61
N GLU A 281 -6.41 6.11 -19.83
CA GLU A 281 -6.92 5.09 -20.74
C GLU A 281 -5.79 4.27 -21.37
N TYR A 282 -5.97 2.96 -21.40
CA TYR A 282 -5.00 2.01 -21.95
C TYR A 282 -5.71 0.89 -22.71
N LYS A 283 -5.00 0.30 -23.69
CA LYS A 283 -5.49 -0.85 -24.45
C LYS A 283 -5.36 -2.15 -23.65
N LYS A 284 -6.29 -3.08 -23.87
CA LYS A 284 -6.27 -4.46 -23.36
C LYS A 284 -6.22 -5.45 -24.52
N GLY A 285 -5.93 -6.70 -24.22
CA GLY A 285 -5.91 -7.80 -25.18
C GLY A 285 -4.64 -7.88 -26.03
N LEU A 286 -3.57 -7.21 -25.60
CA LEU A 286 -2.31 -7.20 -26.34
C LEU A 286 -1.48 -8.43 -25.97
N PRO A 287 -0.95 -9.20 -26.93
CA PRO A 287 -0.11 -10.36 -26.65
C PRO A 287 1.15 -10.00 -25.88
N ILE A 288 1.48 -10.80 -24.87
CA ILE A 288 2.71 -10.72 -24.08
C ILE A 288 3.65 -11.84 -24.56
N SER A 289 4.90 -11.50 -24.84
CA SER A 289 5.96 -12.42 -25.21
C SER A 289 7.16 -12.33 -24.25
N GLY A 290 8.03 -13.34 -24.26
CA GLY A 290 9.30 -13.35 -23.51
C GLY A 290 9.25 -13.95 -22.10
N LEU A 291 8.08 -14.38 -21.63
CA LEU A 291 7.91 -14.96 -20.28
C LEU A 291 8.66 -16.29 -20.08
N ASP A 292 8.95 -17.03 -21.16
CA ASP A 292 9.63 -18.32 -21.10
C ASP A 292 11.16 -18.23 -21.16
N ALA A 293 11.72 -17.01 -21.28
CA ALA A 293 13.14 -16.76 -21.52
C ALA A 293 13.81 -15.95 -20.40
N LEU A 294 13.41 -16.22 -19.16
CA LEU A 294 13.88 -15.50 -17.97
C LEU A 294 14.92 -16.33 -17.19
N ASP A 295 15.86 -15.63 -16.58
CA ASP A 295 16.91 -16.25 -15.78
C ASP A 295 16.34 -16.83 -14.48
N ALA A 296 17.03 -17.84 -13.94
CA ALA A 296 16.69 -18.38 -12.62
C ALA A 296 16.84 -17.28 -11.54
N GLY A 297 15.91 -17.25 -10.58
CA GLY A 297 15.90 -16.25 -9.51
C GLY A 297 15.07 -15.00 -9.82
N VAL A 298 14.55 -14.87 -11.05
CA VAL A 298 13.56 -13.84 -11.40
C VAL A 298 12.15 -14.40 -11.20
N THR A 299 11.32 -13.67 -10.47
CA THR A 299 9.89 -13.98 -10.31
C THR A 299 9.06 -12.95 -11.07
N VAL A 300 8.16 -13.42 -11.94
CA VAL A 300 7.16 -12.57 -12.60
C VAL A 300 5.81 -12.76 -11.95
N PHE A 301 5.33 -11.73 -11.26
CA PHE A 301 3.99 -11.70 -10.70
C PHE A 301 3.02 -11.15 -11.73
N HIS A 302 2.01 -11.95 -12.09
CA HIS A 302 0.95 -11.57 -13.01
C HIS A 302 -0.10 -10.73 -12.29
N ALA A 303 -0.25 -9.45 -12.68
CA ALA A 303 -1.26 -8.55 -12.12
C ALA A 303 -2.46 -8.42 -13.08
N GLY A 304 -2.24 -7.75 -14.20
CA GLY A 304 -3.27 -7.45 -15.19
C GLY A 304 -3.12 -8.30 -16.44
N THR A 305 -3.13 -9.62 -16.31
CA THR A 305 -3.03 -10.55 -17.45
C THR A 305 -4.23 -11.47 -17.54
N LEU A 306 -4.52 -11.99 -18.74
CA LEU A 306 -5.49 -13.04 -18.97
C LEU A 306 -4.83 -14.16 -19.80
N ALA A 307 -5.13 -15.41 -19.47
CA ALA A 307 -4.83 -16.54 -20.35
C ALA A 307 -5.86 -16.56 -21.49
N ALA A 308 -5.40 -16.45 -22.73
CA ALA A 308 -6.22 -16.51 -23.93
C ALA A 308 -5.59 -17.52 -24.90
N ASP A 309 -6.25 -18.67 -25.06
CA ASP A 309 -5.70 -19.85 -25.73
C ASP A 309 -4.36 -20.27 -25.11
N GLU A 310 -3.30 -20.42 -25.92
CA GLU A 310 -1.93 -20.72 -25.49
C GLU A 310 -1.08 -19.44 -25.29
N LYS A 311 -1.71 -18.27 -25.14
CA LYS A 311 -1.02 -16.98 -25.01
C LYS A 311 -1.45 -16.24 -23.75
N THR A 312 -0.53 -15.45 -23.22
CA THR A 312 -0.85 -14.46 -22.18
C THR A 312 -1.10 -13.11 -22.84
N ILE A 313 -2.18 -12.43 -22.47
CA ILE A 313 -2.54 -11.10 -22.99
C ILE A 313 -2.70 -10.08 -21.86
N THR A 314 -2.54 -8.79 -22.17
CA THR A 314 -2.81 -7.69 -21.22
C THR A 314 -4.30 -7.59 -20.89
N SER A 315 -4.63 -7.28 -19.65
CA SER A 315 -6.01 -7.15 -19.13
C SER A 315 -6.17 -6.04 -18.06
N GLY A 316 -5.07 -5.39 -17.68
CA GLY A 316 -5.05 -4.32 -16.66
C GLY A 316 -4.03 -3.22 -16.95
N GLY A 317 -4.09 -2.15 -16.15
CA GLY A 317 -3.19 -1.01 -16.25
C GLY A 317 -1.77 -1.38 -15.84
N ARG A 318 -1.61 -1.94 -14.65
CA ARG A 318 -0.39 -2.67 -14.25
C ARG A 318 -0.52 -4.11 -14.72
N VAL A 319 0.46 -4.61 -15.45
CA VAL A 319 0.37 -5.89 -16.16
C VAL A 319 1.19 -6.95 -15.44
N LEU A 320 2.48 -6.69 -15.21
CA LEU A 320 3.43 -7.61 -14.58
C LEU A 320 4.25 -6.86 -13.54
N SER A 321 4.72 -7.57 -12.51
CA SER A 321 5.81 -7.11 -11.64
C SER A 321 6.98 -8.08 -11.76
N VAL A 322 8.09 -7.62 -12.32
CA VAL A 322 9.32 -8.40 -12.47
C VAL A 322 10.19 -8.17 -11.25
N THR A 323 10.48 -9.22 -10.51
CA THR A 323 11.12 -9.15 -9.19
C THR A 323 12.36 -10.03 -9.15
N ALA A 324 13.44 -9.49 -8.60
CA ALA A 324 14.60 -10.29 -8.21
C ALA A 324 15.11 -9.86 -6.83
N CYS A 325 15.85 -10.75 -6.19
CA CYS A 325 16.57 -10.47 -4.95
C CYS A 325 18.06 -10.77 -5.15
N GLY A 326 18.91 -10.02 -4.46
CA GLY A 326 20.35 -10.17 -4.47
C GLY A 326 20.96 -9.81 -3.11
N ASP A 327 22.29 -9.96 -3.03
CA ASP A 327 23.09 -9.57 -1.87
C ASP A 327 23.02 -8.05 -1.62
N ASP A 328 22.86 -7.27 -2.70
CA ASP A 328 22.65 -5.82 -2.67
C ASP A 328 21.66 -5.36 -3.77
N PHE A 329 21.34 -4.07 -3.75
CA PHE A 329 20.41 -3.46 -4.70
C PHE A 329 20.94 -3.42 -6.13
N ALA A 330 22.26 -3.36 -6.34
CA ALA A 330 22.84 -3.35 -7.69
C ALA A 330 22.58 -4.71 -8.35
N GLN A 331 22.92 -5.80 -7.66
CA GLN A 331 22.68 -7.16 -8.16
C GLN A 331 21.19 -7.44 -8.40
N ALA A 332 20.31 -7.04 -7.47
CA ALA A 332 18.88 -7.23 -7.63
C ALA A 332 18.32 -6.42 -8.82
N ARG A 333 18.80 -5.19 -9.03
CA ARG A 333 18.44 -4.35 -10.19
C ARG A 333 18.93 -4.95 -11.49
N ASP A 334 20.19 -5.36 -11.57
CA ASP A 334 20.78 -5.94 -12.79
C ASP A 334 19.96 -7.14 -13.25
N LEU A 335 19.63 -8.06 -12.33
CA LEU A 335 18.77 -9.21 -12.62
C LEU A 335 17.38 -8.81 -13.15
N VAL A 336 16.74 -7.81 -12.55
CA VAL A 336 15.43 -7.33 -13.01
C VAL A 336 15.54 -6.71 -14.40
N TYR A 337 16.50 -5.81 -14.63
CA TYR A 337 16.60 -5.04 -15.88
C TYR A 337 17.12 -5.87 -17.07
N ASP A 338 17.98 -6.86 -16.81
CA ASP A 338 18.44 -7.83 -17.82
C ASP A 338 17.30 -8.76 -18.30
N ASN A 339 16.26 -8.94 -17.49
CA ASN A 339 15.16 -9.85 -17.76
C ASN A 339 13.87 -9.13 -18.22
N ILE A 340 13.54 -7.98 -17.64
CA ILE A 340 12.35 -7.20 -18.03
C ILE A 340 12.42 -6.74 -19.48
N SER A 341 13.64 -6.50 -20.01
CA SER A 341 13.88 -6.13 -21.41
C SER A 341 13.59 -7.24 -22.41
N ARG A 342 13.51 -8.50 -21.95
CA ARG A 342 13.15 -9.67 -22.76
C ARG A 342 11.64 -9.85 -22.88
N ILE A 343 10.87 -9.24 -21.97
CA ILE A 343 9.41 -9.28 -21.96
C ILE A 343 8.89 -8.13 -22.82
N SER A 344 7.91 -8.39 -23.69
CA SER A 344 7.35 -7.34 -24.55
C SER A 344 5.86 -7.49 -24.79
N PHE A 345 5.19 -6.34 -24.94
CA PHE A 345 3.85 -6.18 -25.48
C PHE A 345 3.72 -4.75 -26.05
N GLU A 346 2.78 -4.52 -26.96
CA GLU A 346 2.59 -3.20 -27.58
C GLU A 346 2.36 -2.12 -26.51
N GLY A 347 3.19 -1.05 -26.53
CA GLY A 347 3.06 0.08 -25.61
C GLY A 347 3.48 -0.21 -24.16
N ALA A 348 4.22 -1.28 -23.89
CA ALA A 348 4.76 -1.55 -22.55
C ALA A 348 5.56 -0.36 -22.02
N HIS A 349 5.31 0.01 -20.76
CA HIS A 349 5.98 1.09 -20.05
C HIS A 349 6.45 0.63 -18.67
N PHE A 350 7.70 0.94 -18.31
CA PHE A 350 8.26 0.73 -16.98
C PHE A 350 9.37 1.76 -16.69
N ARG A 351 9.71 1.94 -15.42
CA ARG A 351 10.74 2.91 -14.97
C ARG A 351 12.12 2.25 -14.84
N HIS A 352 13.19 2.98 -15.17
CA HIS A 352 14.58 2.51 -15.04
C HIS A 352 15.26 2.95 -13.73
N ASP A 353 14.62 3.82 -12.95
CA ASP A 353 15.18 4.43 -11.72
C ASP A 353 14.68 3.78 -10.41
N ILE A 354 14.04 2.59 -10.48
CA ILE A 354 13.49 1.90 -9.30
C ILE A 354 14.58 1.31 -8.40
N ALA A 355 14.78 1.87 -7.21
CA ALA A 355 15.90 1.57 -6.32
C ALA A 355 17.27 2.02 -6.87
N LEU A 356 17.28 3.00 -7.77
CA LEU A 356 18.50 3.69 -8.16
C LEU A 356 18.83 4.73 -7.08
N PHE A 357 19.89 4.49 -6.32
CA PHE A 357 20.44 5.46 -5.36
C PHE A 357 21.55 6.25 -6.06
N GLY A 358 21.59 7.57 -5.85
CA GLY A 358 22.66 8.41 -6.41
C GLY A 358 24.02 8.02 -5.84
N GLU A 359 25.07 8.17 -6.66
CA GLU A 359 26.47 8.14 -6.24
C GLU A 359 26.83 9.29 -5.28
#